data_AF-W0LFJ4-F1
#
_entry.id   AF-W0LFJ4-F1
#
_cell.length_a   1.000
_cell.length_b   1.000
_cell.length_c   1.000
_cell.angle_alpha   90.00
_cell.angle_beta   90.00
_cell.angle_gamma   90.00
#
_symmetry.space_group_name_H-M   'P 1'
#
loop_
_entity.id
_entity.type
_entity.pdbx_description
1 polymer ?
#
loop_
_entity_poly.entity_id
_entity_poly.type
_entity_poly.pdbx_seq_one_letter_code
_entity_poly.pdbx_strand_id
1 'polypeptide(L)' 'MTDIRDRAWRLVNNKRNKHREMGDFQPKFTKEKTWKMLYTRSDKIKRAMQLGMTYPQVSRAVSRRNALDELQKP' A
#
# COMPACT_ATOMS: atom_id res chain seq x y z
N MET A 1 -31.68 -21.51 -5.97
CA MET A 1 -30.79 -21.74 -4.81
C MET A 1 -29.92 -20.51 -4.65
N THR A 2 -30.24 -19.66 -3.66
CA THR A 2 -29.48 -18.43 -3.39
C THR A 2 -28.14 -18.79 -2.75
N ASP A 3 -27.04 -18.35 -3.35
CA ASP A 3 -25.69 -18.60 -2.86
C ASP A 3 -25.55 -18.09 -1.41
N ILE A 4 -25.25 -19.01 -0.49
CA ILE A 4 -25.18 -18.78 0.96
C ILE A 4 -24.08 -17.76 1.32
N ARG A 5 -23.17 -17.46 0.37
CA ARG A 5 -22.07 -16.48 0.51
C ARG A 5 -22.30 -15.16 -0.21
N ASP A 6 -23.55 -14.73 -0.32
CA ASP A 6 -23.92 -13.46 -0.93
C ASP A 6 -23.23 -12.24 -0.24
N ARG A 7 -23.24 -11.08 -0.89
CA ARG A 7 -22.65 -9.82 -0.41
C ARG A 7 -23.06 -9.50 1.03
N ALA A 8 -24.32 -9.74 1.40
CA ALA A 8 -24.81 -9.53 2.76
C ALA A 8 -24.06 -10.41 3.78
N TRP A 9 -23.83 -11.69 3.46
CA TRP A 9 -23.06 -12.60 4.30
C TRP A 9 -21.61 -12.15 4.46
N ARG A 10 -20.98 -11.67 3.37
CA ARG A 10 -19.62 -11.13 3.40
C ARG A 10 -19.50 -9.88 4.28
N LEU A 11 -20.46 -8.95 4.17
CA LEU A 11 -20.46 -7.72 4.98
C LEU A 11 -20.62 -8.02 6.48
N VAL A 12 -21.53 -8.93 6.83
CA VAL A 12 -21.75 -9.34 8.23
C VAL A 12 -20.52 -10.04 8.80
N ASN A 13 -19.89 -10.95 8.05
CA ASN A 13 -18.68 -11.63 8.51
C ASN A 13 -17.49 -10.67 8.63
N ASN A 14 -17.32 -9.74 7.69
CA ASN A 14 -16.27 -8.73 7.77
C ASN A 14 -16.46 -7.82 8.99
N LYS A 15 -17.70 -7.38 9.27
CA LYS A 15 -18.03 -6.60 10.49
C LYS A 15 -17.73 -7.41 11.76
N ARG A 16 -18.09 -8.69 11.78
CA ARG A 16 -17.83 -9.59 12.92
C ARG A 16 -16.34 -9.79 13.18
N ASN A 17 -15.53 -9.87 12.13
CA ASN A 17 -14.10 -10.13 12.24
C ASN A 17 -13.25 -8.86 12.42
N LYS A 18 -13.78 -7.67 12.09
CA LYS A 18 -13.09 -6.37 12.17
C LYS A 18 -12.42 -6.08 13.51
N HIS A 19 -12.99 -6.58 14.62
CA HIS A 19 -12.50 -6.35 15.97
C HIS A 19 -11.86 -7.58 16.62
N ARG A 20 -11.91 -8.76 15.98
CA ARG A 20 -11.37 -10.01 16.54
C ARG A 20 -9.86 -10.14 16.37
N GLU A 21 -9.27 -9.45 15.38
CA GLU A 21 -7.81 -9.37 15.24
C GLU A 21 -7.16 -8.44 16.28
N MET A 22 -7.97 -7.63 16.97
CA MET A 22 -7.54 -6.68 18.00
C MET A 22 -7.92 -7.17 19.40
N GLY A 23 -7.95 -8.48 19.64
CA GLY A 23 -8.09 -9.00 21.00
C GLY A 23 -6.90 -8.55 21.84
N ASP A 24 -7.14 -7.72 22.86
CA ASP A 24 -6.21 -7.26 23.91
C ASP A 24 -4.73 -7.12 23.49
N PHE A 25 -4.47 -6.65 22.26
CA PHE A 25 -3.12 -6.52 21.77
C PHE A 25 -2.52 -5.24 22.35
N GLN A 26 -2.04 -5.37 23.58
CA GLN A 26 -1.08 -4.46 24.19
C GLN A 26 0.29 -4.86 23.63
N PRO A 27 0.87 -4.14 22.65
CA PRO A 27 2.23 -4.43 22.22
C PRO A 27 3.17 -4.15 23.41
N LYS A 28 3.54 -5.20 24.15
CA LYS A 28 4.57 -5.13 25.21
C LYS A 28 5.89 -4.56 24.66
N PHE A 29 6.12 -4.72 23.36
CA PHE A 29 7.20 -4.11 22.60
C PHE A 29 6.62 -3.59 21.28
N THR A 30 6.73 -2.29 21.04
CA THR A 30 6.52 -1.74 19.70
C THR A 30 7.59 -2.31 18.78
N LYS A 31 7.21 -2.84 17.62
CA LYS A 31 8.18 -3.29 16.61
C LYS A 31 9.15 -2.16 16.29
N GLU A 32 10.41 -2.51 16.02
CA GLU A 32 11.40 -1.55 15.59
C GLU A 32 10.86 -0.73 14.40
N LYS A 33 11.05 0.60 14.49
CA LYS A 33 10.57 1.53 13.49
C LYS A 33 11.14 1.14 12.13
N THR A 34 10.27 0.75 11.19
CA THR A 34 10.70 0.45 9.83
C THR A 34 11.07 1.76 9.13
N TRP A 35 12.35 2.14 9.16
CA TRP A 35 12.85 3.37 8.55
C TRP A 35 12.53 3.49 7.05
N LYS A 36 12.36 2.35 6.35
CA LYS A 36 11.87 2.32 4.96
C LYS A 36 10.47 2.92 4.77
N MET A 37 9.67 3.01 5.84
CA MET A 37 8.34 3.64 5.87
C MET A 37 8.38 5.10 6.34
N LEU A 38 9.56 5.66 6.65
CA LEU A 38 9.68 7.06 7.09
C LEU A 38 9.23 8.06 6.01
N TYR A 39 9.40 7.68 4.74
CA TYR A 39 9.03 8.49 3.58
C TYR A 39 8.17 7.67 2.64
N THR A 40 6.88 7.69 2.90
CA THR A 40 5.89 7.10 2.00
C THR A 40 5.84 7.87 0.68
N ARG A 41 5.20 7.27 -0.34
CA ARG A 41 4.98 7.95 -1.62
C ARG A 41 4.24 9.28 -1.43
N SER A 42 3.29 9.36 -0.50
CA SER A 42 2.59 10.61 -0.16
C SER A 42 3.52 11.68 0.40
N ASP A 43 4.48 11.32 1.25
CA ASP A 43 5.42 12.30 1.80
C ASP A 43 6.34 12.85 0.72
N LYS A 44 6.79 11.99 -0.20
CA LYS A 44 7.60 12.40 -1.35
C LYS A 44 6.83 13.32 -2.30
N ILE A 45 5.54 13.07 -2.52
CA ILE A 45 4.66 13.96 -3.30
C ILE A 45 4.53 15.32 -2.63
N LYS A 46 4.22 15.36 -1.33
CA LYS A 46 4.12 16.62 -0.56
C LYS A 46 5.42 17.41 -0.63
N ARG A 47 6.57 16.74 -0.49
CA ARG A 47 7.88 17.40 -0.58
C ARG A 47 8.16 17.95 -1.97
N ALA A 48 7.82 17.23 -3.03
CA ALA A 48 7.97 17.73 -4.40
C ALA A 48 7.12 18.98 -4.62
N MET A 49 5.88 18.99 -4.15
CA MET A 49 5.00 20.18 -4.21
C MET A 49 5.61 21.38 -3.48
N GLN A 50 6.18 21.19 -2.29
CA GLN A 50 6.87 22.25 -1.55
C GLN A 50 8.04 22.86 -2.34
N LEU A 51 8.74 22.03 -3.12
CA LEU A 51 9.87 22.45 -3.95
C LEU A 51 9.45 23.01 -5.32
N GLY A 52 8.15 23.10 -5.60
CA GLY A 52 7.64 23.60 -6.87
C GLY A 52 7.81 22.63 -8.04
N MET A 53 7.99 21.33 -7.76
CA MET A 53 8.16 20.30 -8.79
C MET A 53 7.16 19.15 -8.62
N THR A 54 6.92 18.40 -9.71
CA THR A 54 6.03 17.23 -9.66
C THR A 54 6.83 15.98 -9.33
N TYR A 55 6.40 15.21 -8.34
CA TYR A 55 7.03 13.91 -8.04
C TYR A 55 6.80 12.93 -9.21
N PRO A 56 7.85 12.26 -9.71
CA PRO A 56 7.74 11.40 -10.87
C PRO A 56 6.74 10.27 -10.64
N GLN A 57 5.74 10.21 -11.53
CA GLN A 57 4.74 9.16 -11.54
C GLN A 57 5.10 8.12 -12.59
N VAL A 58 6.24 7.46 -12.41
CA VAL A 58 6.64 6.39 -13.33
C VAL A 58 5.68 5.22 -13.16
N SER A 59 4.87 4.97 -14.18
CA SER A 59 4.00 3.79 -14.18
C SER A 59 4.86 2.53 -14.24
N ARG A 60 4.35 1.42 -13.68
CA ARG A 60 5.03 0.12 -13.83
C ARG A 60 5.28 -0.27 -15.29
N ALA A 61 4.43 0.19 -16.21
CA ALA A 61 4.63 -0.05 -17.64
C ALA A 61 5.85 0.72 -18.18
N VAL A 62 5.98 2.00 -17.83
CA VAL A 62 7.13 2.83 -18.21
C VAL A 62 8.42 2.28 -17.60
N SER A 63 8.41 1.91 -16.32
CA SER A 63 9.59 1.34 -15.67
C SER A 63 10.06 0.03 -16.31
N ARG A 64 9.13 -0.83 -16.74
CA ARG A 64 9.45 -2.08 -17.45
C ARG A 64 10.01 -1.80 -18.85
N ARG A 65 9.43 -0.85 -19.57
CA ARG A 65 9.92 -0.46 -20.90
C ARG A 65 11.35 0.09 -20.81
N ASN A 66 11.62 0.99 -19.87
CA ASN A 66 12.96 1.54 -19.68
C ASN A 66 13.99 0.46 -19.35
N ALA A 67 13.62 -0.52 -18.51
CA ALA A 67 14.51 -1.65 -18.21
C ALA A 67 14.82 -2.52 -19.43
N LEU A 68 13.87 -2.70 -20.35
CA LEU A 68 14.12 -3.39 -21.62
C LEU A 68 15.05 -2.59 -22.53
N ASP A 69 14.80 -1.28 -22.64
CA ASP A 69 15.65 -0.37 -23.43
C ASP A 69 17.10 -0.33 -22.90
N GLU A 70 17.32 -0.46 -21.58
CA GLU A 70 18.65 -0.55 -20.97
C GLU A 70 19.39 -1.85 -21.32
N LEU A 71 18.69 -2.99 -21.41
CA LEU A 71 19.28 -4.27 -21.80
C LEU A 71 19.67 -4.32 -23.29
N GLN A 72 19.07 -3.45 -24.10
CA GLN A 72 19.22 -3.42 -25.54
C GLN A 72 20.21 -2.35 -26.03
N LYS A 73 20.83 -1.59 -25.11
CA LYS A 73 21.94 -0.69 -25.42
C LYS A 73 23.20 -1.52 -25.73
N PRO A 74 23.91 -1.23 -26.84
CA PRO A 74 25.15 -1.88 -27.20
C PRO A 74 26.30 -1.54 -26.24
#